data_AF-A0A7L1KR32-F1
#
_entry.id   AF-A0A7L1KR32-F1
#
_cell.length_a   1.000
_cell.length_b   1.000
_cell.length_c   1.000
_cell.angle_alpha   90.00
_cell.angle_beta   90.00
_cell.angle_gamma   90.00
#
_symmetry.space_group_name_H-M   'P 1'
#
loop_
_entity.id
_entity.type
_entity.pdbx_description
1 polymer ?
#
loop_
_entity_poly.entity_id
_entity_poly.type
_entity_poly.pdbx_seq_one_letter_code
_entity_poly.pdbx_strand_id
1 'polypeptide(L)'
;MEEPLALHPVKLYVYDLSKGMARRLSPLMLGKQLDGIWHTSIIVHKDEFFYGSGGISSCAPGGTLLGPPDSVVDLGNTEVTEEIFLEYLSSLGESMFRGESYNLFEHNCNTFSNEVAQFLTGRKIPSYITDLPSEVLATPFGQALRPLLDSIQIQPPGGNTFSRHNGQS
;
A
#
# COMPACT_ATOMS: atom_id res chain seq x y z
N MET A 1 -12.85 -16.45 -33.56
CA MET A 1 -12.27 -15.09 -33.47
C MET A 1 -12.02 -14.87 -32.01
N GLU A 2 -10.76 -14.84 -31.57
CA GLU A 2 -10.42 -14.43 -30.20
C GLU A 2 -10.72 -12.93 -30.09
N GLU A 3 -11.53 -12.54 -29.09
CA GLU A 3 -11.65 -11.12 -28.75
C GLU A 3 -10.28 -10.61 -28.30
N PRO A 4 -9.88 -9.39 -28.71
CA PRO A 4 -8.63 -8.81 -28.26
C PRO A 4 -8.64 -8.69 -26.74
N LEU A 5 -7.58 -9.18 -26.10
CA LEU A 5 -7.41 -9.13 -24.64
C LEU A 5 -7.55 -7.67 -24.17
N ALA A 6 -8.52 -7.43 -23.30
CA ALA A 6 -8.74 -6.11 -22.72
C ALA A 6 -7.60 -5.81 -21.73
N LEU A 7 -6.82 -4.77 -22.03
CA LEU A 7 -5.75 -4.31 -21.16
C LEU A 7 -6.26 -3.22 -20.20
N HIS A 8 -6.00 -3.40 -18.92
CA HIS A 8 -6.39 -2.48 -17.86
C HIS A 8 -5.16 -1.76 -17.29
N PRO A 9 -5.12 -0.42 -17.25
CA PRO A 9 -3.99 0.31 -16.70
C PRO A 9 -3.89 0.10 -15.20
N VAL A 10 -2.67 -0.11 -14.71
CA VAL A 10 -2.34 -0.27 -13.29
C VAL A 10 -1.45 0.89 -12.87
N LYS A 11 -1.84 1.58 -11.79
CA LYS A 11 -1.06 2.68 -11.22
C LYS A 11 -0.79 2.45 -9.75
N LEU A 12 0.29 3.06 -9.28
CA LEU A 12 0.61 3.19 -7.87
C LEU A 12 0.39 4.64 -7.46
N TYR A 13 -0.48 4.88 -6.49
CA TYR A 13 -0.53 6.18 -5.81
C TYR A 13 0.46 6.16 -4.66
N VAL A 14 1.17 7.28 -4.52
CA VAL A 14 2.18 7.48 -3.49
C VAL A 14 1.82 8.71 -2.69
N TYR A 15 1.77 8.54 -1.38
CA TYR A 15 1.44 9.58 -0.40
C TYR A 15 2.60 9.73 0.57
N ASP A 16 2.98 10.97 0.85
CA ASP A 16 3.85 11.28 1.99
C ASP A 16 2.97 11.59 3.21
N LEU A 17 2.88 10.63 4.13
CA LEU A 17 2.14 10.77 5.38
C LEU A 17 2.68 11.91 6.27
N SER A 18 3.93 12.29 6.08
CA SER A 18 4.54 13.42 6.81
C SER A 18 4.25 14.78 6.18
N LYS A 19 3.69 14.83 4.97
CA LYS A 19 3.43 16.05 4.20
C LYS A 19 4.65 16.99 4.13
N GLY A 20 5.82 16.40 3.85
CA GLY A 20 7.09 17.08 3.70
C GLY A 20 7.86 17.31 5.01
N MET A 21 7.30 16.94 6.15
CA MET A 21 7.97 17.10 7.45
C MET A 21 9.14 16.13 7.62
N ALA A 22 9.02 14.89 7.14
CA ALA A 22 10.12 13.92 7.20
C ALA A 22 11.36 14.48 6.49
N ARG A 23 11.19 15.04 5.28
CA ARG A 23 12.28 15.67 4.53
C ARG A 23 12.99 16.79 5.29
N ARG A 24 12.28 17.56 6.12
CA ARG A 24 12.85 18.68 6.87
C ARG A 24 13.50 18.24 8.18
N LEU A 25 12.91 17.26 8.86
CA LEU A 25 13.29 16.90 10.23
C LEU A 25 14.19 15.66 10.31
N SER A 26 14.18 14.79 9.30
CA SER A 26 14.91 13.53 9.38
C SER A 26 16.42 13.70 9.58
N PRO A 27 17.12 14.70 8.99
CA PRO A 27 18.56 14.83 9.23
C PRO A 27 18.88 15.13 10.70
N LEU A 28 18.01 15.88 11.38
CA LEU A 28 18.17 16.22 12.79
C LEU A 28 17.80 15.06 13.71
N MET A 29 16.72 14.33 13.39
CA MET A 29 16.19 13.27 14.25
C MET A 29 16.89 11.91 14.05
N LEU A 30 17.13 11.53 12.80
CA LEU A 30 17.68 10.23 12.41
C LEU A 30 19.17 10.29 12.05
N GLY A 31 19.75 11.49 11.91
CA GLY A 31 21.09 11.66 11.33
C GLY A 31 21.15 11.25 9.85
N LYS A 32 20.00 11.11 9.20
CA LYS A 32 19.85 10.61 7.83
C LYS A 32 18.73 11.35 7.09
N GLN A 33 18.96 11.65 5.81
CA GLN A 33 17.93 12.23 4.95
C GLN A 33 16.92 11.15 4.53
N LEU A 34 15.64 11.41 4.79
CA LEU A 34 14.49 10.65 4.29
C LEU A 34 13.62 11.64 3.52
N ASP A 35 13.11 11.29 2.35
CA ASP A 35 12.33 12.22 1.52
C ASP A 35 10.84 12.23 1.86
N GLY A 36 10.35 11.24 2.60
CA GLY A 36 8.95 11.12 2.99
C GLY A 36 8.69 9.89 3.86
N ILE A 37 7.47 9.78 4.38
CA ILE A 37 6.95 8.55 4.97
C ILE A 37 5.92 8.00 4.00
N TRP A 38 6.33 7.01 3.22
CA TRP A 38 5.56 6.55 2.07
C TRP A 38 4.42 5.62 2.48
N HIS A 39 3.21 6.01 2.10
CA HIS A 39 2.05 5.14 1.99
C HIS A 39 1.70 4.96 0.51
N THR A 40 1.42 3.74 0.09
CA THR A 40 1.01 3.47 -1.29
C THR A 40 -0.27 2.66 -1.39
N SER A 41 -0.91 2.77 -2.55
CA SER A 41 -2.09 2.03 -2.94
C SER A 41 -2.06 1.70 -4.43
N ILE A 42 -2.77 0.64 -4.82
CA ILE A 42 -2.89 0.19 -6.22
C ILE A 42 -4.19 0.69 -6.81
N ILE A 43 -4.13 1.18 -8.05
CA ILE A 43 -5.27 1.71 -8.78
C ILE A 43 -5.41 0.88 -10.03
N VAL A 44 -6.54 0.19 -10.12
CA VAL A 44 -6.90 -0.70 -11.23
C VAL A 44 -8.43 -0.80 -11.26
N HIS A 45 -9.03 -1.06 -12.42
CA HIS A 45 -10.49 -1.15 -12.57
C HIS A 45 -11.28 0.04 -12.02
N LYS A 46 -10.66 1.23 -11.99
CA LYS A 46 -11.19 2.53 -11.50
C LYS A 46 -11.29 2.68 -9.99
N ASP A 47 -10.84 1.70 -9.21
CA ASP A 47 -10.81 1.77 -7.75
C ASP A 47 -9.37 1.81 -7.23
N GLU A 48 -9.22 2.34 -6.02
CA GLU A 48 -7.99 2.35 -5.24
C GLU A 48 -8.05 1.31 -4.13
N PHE A 49 -7.01 0.49 -4.04
CA PHE A 49 -6.88 -0.63 -3.12
C PHE A 49 -5.65 -0.46 -2.24
N PHE A 50 -5.82 -0.61 -0.94
CA PHE A 50 -4.74 -0.46 0.03
C PHE A 50 -4.91 -1.41 1.21
N TYR A 51 -3.84 -1.58 1.96
CA TYR A 51 -3.81 -2.43 3.15
C TYR A 51 -3.44 -1.58 4.37
N GLY A 52 -4.14 -1.84 5.47
CA GLY A 52 -3.87 -1.24 6.76
C GLY A 52 -4.28 -2.17 7.90
N SER A 53 -4.32 -1.63 9.12
CA SER A 53 -4.69 -2.40 10.31
C SER A 53 -6.14 -2.92 10.28
N GLY A 54 -6.99 -2.36 9.42
CA GLY A 54 -8.34 -2.85 9.16
C GLY A 54 -8.41 -3.96 8.10
N GLY A 55 -7.29 -4.39 7.54
CA GLY A 55 -7.23 -5.33 6.41
C GLY A 55 -7.19 -4.62 5.06
N ILE A 56 -7.41 -5.39 3.99
CA ILE A 56 -7.50 -4.84 2.64
C ILE A 56 -8.77 -4.01 2.52
N SER A 57 -8.64 -2.80 1.98
CA SER A 57 -9.74 -1.85 1.80
C SER A 57 -9.72 -1.26 0.39
N SER A 58 -10.88 -0.83 -0.10
CA SER A 58 -10.98 -0.05 -1.34
C SER A 58 -11.75 1.25 -1.17
N CYS A 59 -11.49 2.19 -2.07
CA CYS A 59 -12.23 3.44 -2.23
C CYS A 59 -12.13 3.95 -3.68
N ALA A 60 -12.87 5.01 -4.00
CA ALA A 60 -12.59 5.77 -5.21
C ALA A 60 -11.17 6.37 -5.16
N PRO A 61 -10.44 6.50 -6.28
CA PRO A 61 -9.08 7.04 -6.28
C PRO A 61 -8.96 8.43 -5.63
N GLY A 62 -8.11 8.55 -4.62
CA GLY A 62 -7.95 9.74 -3.77
C GLY A 62 -9.10 9.97 -2.78
N GLY A 63 -9.91 8.94 -2.52
CA GLY A 63 -11.15 9.02 -1.73
C GLY A 63 -10.95 8.87 -0.22
N THR A 64 -9.73 8.57 0.24
CA THR A 64 -9.41 8.56 1.67
C THR A 64 -9.24 9.98 2.22
N LEU A 65 -9.15 10.12 3.54
CA LEU A 65 -8.85 11.40 4.19
C LEU A 65 -7.44 11.94 3.84
N LEU A 66 -6.57 11.13 3.22
CA LEU A 66 -5.28 11.61 2.70
C LEU A 66 -5.43 12.56 1.50
N GLY A 67 -6.59 12.53 0.83
CA GLY A 67 -6.89 13.33 -0.35
C GLY A 67 -6.16 12.82 -1.61
N PRO A 68 -5.84 13.70 -2.56
CA PRO A 68 -5.08 13.34 -3.77
C PRO A 68 -3.67 12.82 -3.44
N PRO A 69 -3.13 11.92 -4.27
CA PRO A 69 -1.77 11.42 -4.09
C PRO A 69 -0.71 12.50 -4.36
N ASP A 70 0.41 12.40 -3.67
CA ASP A 70 1.56 13.28 -3.87
C ASP A 70 2.31 12.91 -5.17
N SER A 71 2.25 11.65 -5.60
CA SER A 71 2.77 11.18 -6.89
C SER A 71 1.99 9.97 -7.42
N VAL A 72 1.99 9.80 -8.74
CA VAL A 72 1.38 8.67 -9.44
C VAL A 72 2.44 7.99 -10.29
N VAL A 73 2.66 6.70 -10.07
CA VAL A 73 3.60 5.89 -10.85
C VAL A 73 2.82 4.94 -11.75
N ASP A 74 3.17 4.91 -13.03
CA ASP A 74 2.62 3.97 -14.00
C ASP A 74 3.30 2.60 -13.82
N LEU A 75 2.50 1.55 -13.58
CA LEU A 75 3.00 0.18 -13.42
C LEU A 75 2.78 -0.66 -14.70
N GLY A 76 2.16 -0.10 -15.74
CA GLY A 76 1.84 -0.78 -16.99
C GLY A 76 0.37 -1.18 -17.07
N ASN A 77 0.11 -2.31 -17.73
CA ASN A 77 -1.24 -2.83 -17.92
C ASN A 77 -1.32 -4.29 -17.43
N THR A 78 -2.53 -4.71 -17.09
CA THR A 78 -2.86 -6.09 -16.73
C THR A 78 -3.97 -6.63 -17.62
N GLU A 79 -3.96 -7.93 -17.86
CA GLU A 79 -5.07 -8.69 -18.48
C GLU A 79 -5.98 -9.31 -17.41
N VAL A 80 -5.61 -9.21 -16.13
CA VAL A 80 -6.41 -9.71 -15.02
C VAL A 80 -7.73 -8.94 -15.00
N THR A 81 -8.84 -9.66 -15.02
CA THR A 81 -10.17 -9.08 -14.93
C THR A 81 -10.47 -8.64 -13.51
N GLU A 82 -11.41 -7.71 -13.36
CA GLU A 82 -11.85 -7.23 -12.04
C GLU A 82 -12.31 -8.37 -11.14
N GLU A 83 -13.08 -9.32 -11.69
CA GLU A 83 -13.55 -10.50 -10.95
C GLU A 83 -12.39 -11.33 -10.38
N ILE A 84 -11.41 -11.70 -11.21
CA ILE A 84 -10.25 -12.48 -10.78
C ILE A 84 -9.44 -11.68 -9.75
N PHE A 85 -9.30 -10.37 -9.94
CA PHE A 85 -8.57 -9.52 -9.01
C PHE A 85 -9.25 -9.45 -7.64
N LEU A 86 -10.57 -9.30 -7.59
CA LEU A 86 -11.32 -9.27 -6.34
C LEU A 86 -11.27 -10.63 -5.61
N GLU A 87 -11.30 -11.75 -6.33
CA GLU A 87 -11.09 -13.08 -5.74
C GLU A 87 -9.69 -13.23 -5.14
N TYR A 88 -8.66 -12.77 -5.86
CA TYR A 88 -7.29 -12.74 -5.37
C TYR A 88 -7.16 -11.90 -4.09
N LEU A 89 -7.73 -10.68 -4.07
CA LEU A 89 -7.73 -9.84 -2.87
C LEU A 89 -8.47 -10.48 -1.69
N SER A 90 -9.60 -11.16 -1.94
CA SER A 90 -10.32 -11.90 -0.89
C SER A 90 -9.43 -12.99 -0.29
N SER A 91 -8.75 -13.77 -1.12
CA SER A 91 -7.82 -14.82 -0.67
C SER A 91 -6.65 -14.26 0.14
N LEU A 92 -6.08 -13.13 -0.29
CA LEU A 92 -5.04 -12.42 0.45
C LEU A 92 -5.53 -11.93 1.82
N GLY A 93 -6.72 -11.33 1.86
CA GLY A 93 -7.32 -10.79 3.09
C GLY A 93 -7.67 -11.87 4.11
N GLU A 94 -7.99 -13.08 3.65
CA GLU A 94 -8.23 -14.25 4.50
C GLU A 94 -6.94 -14.92 4.99
N SER A 95 -5.79 -14.62 4.38
CA SER A 95 -4.51 -15.26 4.66
C SER A 95 -3.47 -14.27 5.20
N MET A 96 -2.60 -13.75 4.33
CA MET A 96 -1.43 -12.96 4.72
C MET A 96 -1.78 -11.52 5.11
N PHE A 97 -2.80 -10.92 4.48
CA PHE A 97 -3.16 -9.51 4.64
C PHE A 97 -4.41 -9.31 5.49
N ARG A 98 -4.50 -10.07 6.59
CA ARG A 98 -5.48 -9.78 7.65
C ARG A 98 -5.09 -8.50 8.37
N GLY A 99 -6.05 -7.76 8.89
CA GLY A 99 -5.77 -6.53 9.65
C GLY A 99 -4.83 -6.75 10.84
N GLU A 100 -5.00 -7.88 11.55
CA GLU A 100 -4.15 -8.30 12.67
C GLU A 100 -2.68 -8.58 12.29
N SER A 101 -2.41 -8.85 11.02
CA SER A 101 -1.06 -9.10 10.50
C SER A 101 -0.30 -7.82 10.16
N TYR A 102 -0.92 -6.64 10.34
CA TYR A 102 -0.32 -5.37 9.98
C TYR A 102 0.86 -5.04 10.91
N ASN A 103 2.02 -4.81 10.30
CA ASN A 103 3.21 -4.31 10.96
C ASN A 103 3.82 -3.16 10.15
N LEU A 104 4.07 -2.02 10.79
CA LEU A 104 4.56 -0.82 10.13
C LEU A 104 5.85 -1.04 9.32
N PHE A 105 6.75 -1.92 9.76
CA PHE A 105 8.04 -2.13 9.11
C PHE A 105 8.08 -3.33 8.18
N GLU A 106 7.50 -4.44 8.60
CA GLU A 106 7.68 -5.75 7.95
C GLU A 106 6.49 -6.12 7.04
N HIS A 107 5.28 -5.64 7.37
CA HIS A 107 4.05 -6.06 6.70
C HIS A 107 3.02 -4.93 6.64
N ASN A 108 3.22 -4.00 5.71
CA ASN A 108 2.46 -2.75 5.63
C ASN A 108 1.83 -2.56 4.23
N CYS A 109 1.22 -1.39 4.02
CA CYS A 109 0.63 -0.97 2.74
C CYS A 109 1.57 -1.10 1.53
N ASN A 110 2.88 -0.89 1.71
CA ASN A 110 3.88 -0.97 0.66
C ASN A 110 4.21 -2.44 0.34
N THR A 111 4.25 -3.31 1.35
CA THR A 111 4.36 -4.77 1.16
C THR A 111 3.19 -5.28 0.31
N PHE A 112 1.97 -4.90 0.67
CA PHE A 112 0.75 -5.21 -0.08
C PHE A 112 0.82 -4.70 -1.52
N SER A 113 1.11 -3.41 -1.70
CA SER A 113 1.15 -2.79 -3.03
C SER A 113 2.21 -3.44 -3.92
N ASN A 114 3.34 -3.84 -3.35
CA ASN A 114 4.39 -4.55 -4.08
C ASN A 114 3.99 -5.96 -4.51
N GLU A 115 3.26 -6.70 -3.66
CA GLU A 115 2.76 -8.03 -4.01
C GLU A 115 1.70 -7.94 -5.12
N VAL A 116 0.73 -7.05 -4.94
CA VAL A 116 -0.34 -6.84 -5.92
C VAL A 116 0.21 -6.33 -7.26
N ALA A 117 1.18 -5.41 -7.26
CA ALA A 117 1.83 -4.94 -8.48
C ALA A 117 2.49 -6.10 -9.25
N GLN A 118 3.16 -7.01 -8.54
CA GLN A 118 3.79 -8.19 -9.15
C GLN A 118 2.76 -9.16 -9.71
N PHE A 119 1.65 -9.39 -9.00
CA PHE A 119 0.56 -10.23 -9.50
C PHE A 119 -0.06 -9.64 -10.78
N LEU A 120 -0.37 -8.35 -10.79
CA LEU A 120 -1.07 -7.71 -11.91
C LEU A 120 -0.17 -7.48 -13.13
N THR A 121 1.10 -7.16 -12.94
CA THR A 121 1.98 -6.64 -14.01
C THR A 121 3.33 -7.34 -14.12
N GLY A 122 3.68 -8.23 -13.19
CA GLY A 122 5.01 -8.82 -13.08
C GLY A 122 6.10 -7.84 -12.60
N ARG A 123 5.73 -6.60 -12.23
CA ARG A 123 6.68 -5.55 -11.81
C ARG A 123 6.57 -5.26 -10.32
N LYS A 124 7.71 -4.90 -9.73
CA LYS A 124 7.78 -4.40 -8.35
C LYS A 124 7.54 -2.89 -8.32
N ILE A 125 7.14 -2.38 -7.15
CA ILE A 125 7.10 -0.93 -6.91
C ILE A 125 8.52 -0.38 -6.70
N PRO A 126 8.75 0.94 -6.80
CA PRO A 126 10.07 1.53 -6.60
C PRO A 126 10.69 1.19 -5.24
N SER A 127 11.96 0.78 -5.24
CA SER A 127 12.62 0.26 -4.03
C SER A 127 12.78 1.30 -2.92
N TYR A 128 12.91 2.59 -3.25
CA TYR A 128 12.97 3.66 -2.25
C TYR A 128 11.73 3.72 -1.33
N ILE A 129 10.61 3.11 -1.76
CA ILE A 129 9.39 2.96 -0.96
C ILE A 129 9.50 1.74 -0.05
N THR A 130 9.88 0.57 -0.59
CA THR A 130 9.96 -0.69 0.16
C THR A 130 11.13 -0.75 1.13
N ASP A 131 12.21 -0.01 0.85
CA ASP A 131 13.44 -0.03 1.63
C ASP A 131 13.38 0.95 2.82
N LEU A 132 12.43 1.90 2.82
CA LEU A 132 12.27 2.93 3.85
C LEU A 132 12.23 2.37 5.29
N PRO A 133 11.48 1.29 5.61
CA PRO A 133 11.53 0.63 6.92
C PRO A 133 12.94 0.26 7.38
N SER A 134 13.71 -0.41 6.52
CA SER A 134 15.08 -0.84 6.82
C SER A 134 16.01 0.35 6.98
N GLU A 135 15.81 1.40 6.20
CA GLU A 135 16.58 2.65 6.32
C GLU A 135 16.37 3.35 7.66
N VAL A 136 15.14 3.37 8.18
CA VAL A 136 14.81 3.93 9.49
C VAL A 136 15.42 3.05 10.60
N LEU A 137 15.22 1.74 10.54
CA LEU A 137 15.73 0.79 11.53
C LEU A 137 17.26 0.71 11.55
N ALA A 138 17.95 1.07 10.48
CA ALA A 138 19.41 1.15 10.46
C ALA A 138 19.99 2.32 11.30
N THR A 139 19.14 3.19 11.85
CA THR A 139 19.57 4.35 12.66
C THR A 139 19.45 4.07 14.17
N PRO A 140 20.30 4.69 15.03
CA PRO A 140 20.15 4.59 16.49
C PRO A 140 18.78 5.03 16.98
N PHE A 141 18.21 6.08 16.35
CA PHE A 141 16.87 6.58 16.64
C PHE A 141 15.79 5.53 16.33
N GLY A 142 15.85 4.91 15.15
CA GLY A 142 14.92 3.86 14.75
C GLY A 142 14.98 2.64 15.67
N GLN A 143 16.18 2.24 16.10
CA GLN A 143 16.34 1.17 17.09
C GLN A 143 15.76 1.54 18.46
N ALA A 144 15.99 2.76 18.93
CA ALA A 144 15.47 3.23 20.21
C ALA A 144 13.93 3.32 20.24
N LEU A 145 13.30 3.69 19.11
CA LEU A 145 11.85 3.81 18.99
C LEU A 145 11.16 2.56 18.45
N ARG A 146 11.89 1.50 18.08
CA ARG A 146 11.30 0.29 17.51
C ARG A 146 10.07 -0.23 18.28
N PRO A 147 10.09 -0.36 19.63
CA PRO A 147 8.92 -0.84 20.37
C PRO A 147 7.68 0.07 20.24
N LEU A 148 7.90 1.39 20.15
CA LEU A 148 6.82 2.35 19.93
C LEU A 148 6.30 2.26 18.48
N LEU A 149 7.21 2.21 17.51
CA LEU A 149 6.86 2.16 16.08
C LEU A 149 6.17 0.84 15.69
N ASP A 150 6.53 -0.28 16.32
CA ASP A 150 5.86 -1.58 16.15
C ASP A 150 4.40 -1.56 16.63
N SER A 151 4.07 -0.67 17.58
CA SER A 151 2.69 -0.48 18.06
C SER A 151 1.84 0.43 17.16
N ILE A 152 2.46 1.10 16.18
CA ILE A 152 1.74 1.99 15.26
C ILE A 152 0.99 1.17 14.21
N GLN A 153 -0.31 1.42 14.16
CA GLN A 153 -1.24 0.86 13.21
C GLN A 153 -1.69 1.98 12.26
N ILE A 154 -1.61 1.76 10.95
CA ILE A 154 -2.02 2.74 9.95
C ILE A 154 -3.26 2.21 9.23
N GLN A 155 -4.31 3.02 9.20
CA GLN A 155 -5.51 2.79 8.40
C GLN A 155 -6.01 4.16 7.91
N PRO A 156 -5.79 4.53 6.65
CA PRO A 156 -6.39 5.73 6.07
C PRO A 156 -7.92 5.66 6.15
N PRO A 157 -8.60 6.63 6.81
CA PRO A 157 -10.06 6.65 6.85
C PRO A 157 -10.66 6.91 5.47
N GLY A 158 -11.83 6.34 5.18
CA GLY A 158 -12.58 6.55 3.93
C GLY A 158 -12.60 5.34 2.98
N GLY A 159 -11.82 4.29 3.29
CA GLY A 159 -11.94 3.00 2.60
C GLY A 159 -13.00 2.09 3.22
N ASN A 160 -13.58 1.24 2.39
CA ASN A 160 -14.42 0.13 2.83
C ASN A 160 -13.57 -1.13 2.89
N THR A 161 -13.50 -1.77 4.07
CA THR A 161 -12.81 -3.05 4.22
C THR A 161 -13.50 -4.13 3.39
N PHE A 162 -12.72 -4.94 2.69
CA PHE A 162 -13.22 -6.17 2.07
C PHE A 162 -13.69 -7.12 3.16
N SER A 163 -15.00 -7.18 3.37
CA SER A 163 -15.64 -8.24 4.13
C SER A 163 -16.59 -8.95 3.18
N ARG A 164 -16.08 -9.96 2.46
CA ARG A 164 -16.96 -10.93 1.82
C ARG A 164 -17.50 -11.83 2.92
N HIS A 165 -18.47 -11.33 3.69
CA HIS A 165 -19.32 -12.23 4.44
C HIS A 165 -20.01 -13.12 3.42
N ASN A 166 -19.71 -14.42 3.50
CA ASN A 166 -20.47 -15.46 2.83
C ASN A 166 -21.93 -15.35 3.32
N GLY A 167 -22.73 -14.58 2.58
CA GLY A 167 -24.18 -14.59 2.72
C GLY A 167 -24.66 -15.96 2.25
N GLN A 168 -24.87 -16.87 3.19
CA GLN A 168 -25.82 -17.95 2.95
C GLN A 168 -27.21 -17.34 2.90
N SER A 169 -27.85 -17.50 1.75
CA SER A 169 -29.30 -17.37 1.54
C SER A 169 -30.11 -18.20 2.53
#